data_AF-A0A9W8PJR3-F1
#
_entry.id   AF-A0A9W8PJR3-F1
#
_cell.length_a   1.000
_cell.length_b   1.000
_cell.length_c   1.000
_cell.angle_alpha   90.00
_cell.angle_beta   90.00
_cell.angle_gamma   90.00
#
_symmetry.space_group_name_H-M   'P 1'
#
loop_
_entity.id
_entity.type
_entity.pdbx_description
1 polymer ?
#
loop_
_entity_poly.entity_id
_entity_poly.type
_entity_poly.pdbx_seq_one_letter_code
_entity_poly.pdbx_strand_id
1 'polypeptide(L)'
;MSRAPRIPETQWEVHKETIKSLYLEQNKTIDETISFMAENHQFYASKKQYIRKITVNWKLRKNATKEEWEQASSLILKRKAEGKLTQLTIHGKIIPDKRSKREIRRYALRDTCK
;
A
#
# COMPACT_ATOMS: atom_id res chain seq x y z
N MET A 1 1.68 -14.74 -31.40
CA MET A 1 1.92 -13.72 -30.35
C MET A 1 3.22 -14.05 -29.65
N SER A 2 4.24 -13.21 -29.81
CA SER A 2 5.53 -13.36 -29.11
C SER A 2 5.32 -13.23 -27.59
N ARG A 3 5.91 -14.15 -26.82
CA ARG A 3 5.89 -14.09 -25.35
C ARG A 3 6.61 -12.81 -24.91
N ALA A 4 6.04 -12.11 -23.93
CA ALA A 4 6.71 -10.96 -23.32
C ALA A 4 8.12 -11.39 -22.82
N PRO A 5 9.14 -10.54 -23.00
CA PRO A 5 10.51 -10.87 -22.63
C PRO A 5 10.59 -11.25 -21.15
N ARG A 6 11.34 -12.34 -20.87
CA ARG A 6 11.62 -12.78 -19.51
C ARG A 6 12.72 -11.91 -18.94
N ILE A 7 12.33 -10.89 -18.19
CA ILE A 7 13.26 -10.00 -17.49
C ILE A 7 13.84 -10.73 -16.27
N PRO A 8 15.17 -10.77 -16.09
CA PRO A 8 15.82 -11.42 -14.95
C PRO A 8 15.47 -10.71 -13.63
N GLU A 9 15.46 -11.46 -12.53
CA GLU A 9 15.08 -10.93 -11.21
C GLU A 9 16.05 -9.85 -10.70
N THR A 10 17.33 -9.96 -11.06
CA THR A 10 18.35 -8.95 -10.74
C THR A 10 17.98 -7.55 -11.23
N GLN A 11 17.44 -7.45 -12.46
CA GLN A 11 17.02 -6.18 -13.03
C GLN A 11 15.78 -5.62 -12.31
N TRP A 12 14.89 -6.48 -11.80
CA TRP A 12 13.77 -6.05 -10.97
C TRP A 12 14.22 -5.52 -9.61
N GLU A 13 15.21 -6.16 -8.98
CA GLU A 13 15.71 -5.74 -7.66
C GLU A 13 16.42 -4.38 -7.74
N VAL A 14 17.13 -4.08 -8.84
CA VAL A 14 17.73 -2.75 -9.07
C VAL A 14 16.68 -1.64 -9.04
N HIS A 15 15.51 -1.89 -9.63
CA HIS A 15 14.43 -0.90 -9.73
C HIS A 15 13.38 -1.02 -8.62
N LYS A 16 13.55 -1.95 -7.68
CA LYS A 16 12.55 -2.29 -6.67
C LYS A 16 12.23 -1.12 -5.76
N GLU A 17 13.23 -0.44 -5.23
CA GLU A 17 13.00 0.70 -4.33
C GLU A 17 12.31 1.86 -5.05
N THR A 18 12.67 2.13 -6.31
CA THR A 18 11.98 3.12 -7.15
C THR A 18 10.51 2.75 -7.35
N ILE A 19 10.23 1.51 -7.78
CA ILE A 19 8.86 1.03 -8.00
C ILE A 19 8.06 1.07 -6.70
N LYS A 20 8.68 0.72 -5.58
CA LYS A 20 8.08 0.74 -4.25
C LYS A 20 7.75 2.17 -3.81
N SER A 21 8.66 3.15 -3.99
CA SER A 21 8.38 4.56 -3.71
C SER A 21 7.25 5.09 -4.58
N LEU A 22 7.28 4.83 -5.90
CA LEU A 22 6.21 5.24 -6.82
C LEU A 22 4.84 4.67 -6.41
N TYR A 23 4.81 3.37 -6.09
CA TYR A 23 3.57 2.66 -5.76
C TYR A 23 3.04 3.00 -4.36
N LEU A 24 3.93 3.12 -3.36
CA LEU A 24 3.56 3.37 -1.98
C LEU A 24 3.52 4.87 -1.68
N GLU A 25 4.62 5.58 -1.81
CA GLU A 25 4.75 6.97 -1.35
C GLU A 25 3.98 7.93 -2.25
N GLN A 26 4.17 7.80 -3.57
CA GLN A 26 3.49 8.65 -4.55
C GLN A 26 2.09 8.16 -4.90
N ASN A 27 1.69 6.99 -4.38
CA ASN A 27 0.37 6.37 -4.57
C ASN A 27 -0.03 6.22 -6.05
N LYS A 28 0.95 6.09 -6.95
CA LYS A 28 0.73 5.92 -8.38
C LYS A 28 0.10 4.56 -8.66
N THR A 29 -0.72 4.52 -9.70
CA THR A 29 -1.26 3.28 -10.26
C THR A 29 -0.17 2.47 -10.94
N ILE A 30 -0.46 1.20 -11.24
CA ILE A 30 0.48 0.32 -11.93
C ILE A 30 0.77 0.86 -13.34
N ASP A 31 -0.22 1.43 -14.02
CA ASP A 31 -0.06 1.98 -15.37
C ASP A 31 0.82 3.25 -15.36
N GLU A 32 0.64 4.12 -14.37
CA GLU A 32 1.53 5.28 -14.18
C GLU A 32 2.95 4.86 -13.79
N THR A 33 3.09 3.81 -12.98
CA THR A 33 4.41 3.26 -12.63
C THR A 33 5.11 2.70 -13.86
N ILE A 34 4.40 1.98 -14.73
CA ILE A 34 4.94 1.46 -15.99
C ILE A 34 5.38 2.62 -16.90
N SER A 35 4.54 3.63 -17.06
CA SER A 35 4.85 4.80 -17.90
C SER A 35 6.08 5.53 -17.38
N PHE A 36 6.13 5.78 -16.07
CA PHE A 36 7.29 6.40 -15.43
C PHE A 36 8.57 5.60 -15.61
N MET A 37 8.51 4.27 -15.44
CA MET A 37 9.66 3.39 -15.59
C MET A 37 10.11 3.26 -17.05
N ALA A 38 9.19 3.32 -18.00
CA ALA A 38 9.51 3.36 -19.42
C ALA A 38 10.19 4.68 -19.82
N GLU A 39 9.73 5.81 -19.30
CA GLU A 39 10.27 7.14 -19.62
C GLU A 39 11.62 7.41 -18.94
N ASN A 40 11.75 7.12 -17.65
CA ASN A 40 12.92 7.52 -16.85
C ASN A 40 14.01 6.44 -16.78
N HIS A 41 13.63 5.17 -16.92
CA HIS A 41 14.54 4.04 -16.74
C HIS A 41 14.61 3.13 -17.97
N GLN A 42 13.91 3.47 -19.06
CA GLN A 42 13.81 2.67 -20.29
C GLN A 42 13.45 1.19 -20.01
N PHE A 43 12.67 0.97 -18.95
CA PHE A 43 12.34 -0.36 -18.46
C PHE A 43 10.94 -0.77 -18.94
N TYR A 44 10.92 -1.59 -19.98
CA TYR A 44 9.69 -2.05 -20.62
C TYR A 44 9.28 -3.43 -20.09
N ALA A 45 8.28 -3.46 -19.21
CA ALA A 45 7.67 -4.69 -18.74
C ALA A 45 6.14 -4.65 -18.84
N SER A 46 5.52 -5.83 -18.94
CA SER A 46 4.07 -5.94 -19.04
C SER A 46 3.40 -5.61 -17.70
N LYS A 47 2.20 -5.04 -17.75
CA LYS A 47 1.33 -4.82 -16.59
C LYS A 47 1.16 -6.06 -15.72
N LYS A 48 1.01 -7.24 -16.34
CA LYS A 48 0.90 -8.52 -15.60
C LYS A 48 2.17 -8.86 -14.81
N GLN A 49 3.34 -8.54 -15.35
CA GLN A 49 4.62 -8.76 -14.66
C GLN A 49 4.75 -7.83 -13.45
N TYR A 50 4.41 -6.54 -13.63
CA TYR A 50 4.36 -5.59 -12.53
C TYR A 50 3.39 -6.00 -11.42
N ILE A 51 2.15 -6.37 -11.76
CA ILE A 51 1.17 -6.85 -10.78
C ILE A 51 1.76 -8.02 -9.99
N ARG A 52 2.32 -9.02 -10.67
CA ARG A 52 2.91 -10.19 -10.01
C ARG A 52 4.08 -9.80 -9.10
N LYS A 53 4.99 -8.96 -9.56
CA LYS A 53 6.16 -8.54 -8.78
C LYS A 53 5.74 -7.74 -7.53
N ILE A 54 4.88 -6.75 -7.69
CA ILE A 54 4.41 -5.89 -6.60
C ILE A 54 3.59 -6.70 -5.58
N THR A 55 2.62 -7.50 -6.04
CA THR A 55 1.67 -8.18 -5.13
C THR A 55 2.14 -9.52 -4.61
N VAL A 56 2.84 -10.33 -5.41
CA VAL A 56 3.25 -11.70 -5.03
C VAL A 56 4.67 -11.72 -4.48
N ASN A 57 5.64 -11.18 -5.20
CA ASN A 57 7.05 -11.26 -4.80
C ASN A 57 7.34 -10.30 -3.64
N TRP A 58 6.94 -9.03 -3.79
CA TRP A 58 7.25 -7.99 -2.80
C TRP A 58 6.13 -7.76 -1.79
N LYS A 59 4.95 -8.36 -2.00
CA LYS A 59 3.77 -8.27 -1.11
C LYS A 59 3.42 -6.82 -0.73
N LEU A 60 3.67 -5.87 -1.62
CA LEU A 60 3.41 -4.45 -1.40
C LEU A 60 1.91 -4.21 -1.45
N ARG A 61 1.36 -3.74 -0.34
CA ARG A 61 -0.06 -3.40 -0.21
C ARG A 61 -0.17 -1.93 0.18
N LYS A 62 -0.90 -1.15 -0.62
CA LYS A 62 -1.13 0.28 -0.34
C LYS A 62 -2.27 0.55 0.65
N ASN A 63 -3.09 -0.47 0.91
CA ASN A 63 -4.26 -0.38 1.79
C ASN A 63 -4.09 -1.35 2.96
N ALA A 64 -4.43 -0.87 4.15
CA ALA A 64 -4.54 -1.72 5.31
C ALA A 64 -5.73 -2.67 5.15
N THR A 65 -5.61 -3.88 5.70
CA THR A 65 -6.71 -4.84 5.70
C THR A 65 -7.78 -4.42 6.69
N LYS A 66 -8.95 -5.07 6.58
CA LYS A 66 -10.06 -4.82 7.49
C LYS A 66 -9.68 -5.10 8.94
N GLU A 67 -8.95 -6.19 9.18
CA GLU A 67 -8.49 -6.61 10.50
C GLU A 67 -7.53 -5.57 11.09
N GLU A 68 -6.61 -5.04 10.27
CA GLU A 68 -5.71 -3.95 10.68
C GLU A 68 -6.48 -2.67 11.05
N TRP A 69 -7.56 -2.36 10.31
CA TRP A 69 -8.44 -1.23 10.63
C TRP A 69 -9.30 -1.45 11.88
N GLU A 70 -9.82 -2.65 12.09
CA GLU A 70 -10.57 -3.01 13.30
C GLU A 70 -9.67 -2.83 14.53
N GLN A 71 -8.46 -3.41 14.52
CA GLN A 71 -7.48 -3.25 15.60
C GLN A 71 -7.08 -1.79 15.82
N ALA A 72 -6.76 -1.05 14.75
CA ALA A 72 -6.42 0.37 14.86
C ALA A 72 -7.58 1.18 15.44
N SER A 73 -8.82 0.90 15.01
CA SER A 73 -10.01 1.60 15.50
C SER A 73 -10.27 1.36 16.98
N SER A 74 -10.14 0.13 17.47
CA SER A 74 -10.26 -0.20 18.90
C SER A 74 -9.19 0.49 19.74
N LEU A 75 -7.94 0.55 19.25
CA LEU A 75 -6.85 1.26 19.93
C LEU A 75 -7.09 2.77 20.02
N ILE A 76 -7.62 3.38 18.96
CA ILE A 76 -7.95 4.81 18.94
C ILE A 76 -9.11 5.10 19.90
N LEU A 77 -10.15 4.27 19.92
CA LEU A 77 -11.27 4.44 20.83
C LEU A 77 -10.80 4.38 22.29
N LYS A 78 -9.97 3.39 22.64
CA LYS A 78 -9.37 3.28 23.98
C LYS A 78 -8.54 4.53 24.34
N ARG A 79 -7.65 4.98 23.45
CA ARG A 79 -6.83 6.19 23.69
C ARG A 79 -7.64 7.48 23.75
N LYS A 80 -8.74 7.56 22.99
CA LYS A 80 -9.66 8.70 23.04
C LYS A 80 -10.38 8.75 24.40
N ALA A 81 -10.74 7.61 24.97
CA ALA A 81 -11.28 7.53 26.33
C ALA A 81 -10.25 8.00 27.39
N GLU A 82 -8.95 7.77 27.14
CA GLU A 82 -7.85 8.30 27.97
C GLU A 82 -7.48 9.77 27.68
N GLY A 83 -8.13 10.43 26.73
CA GLY A 83 -7.87 11.84 26.39
C GLY A 83 -6.58 12.11 25.60
N LYS A 84 -5.93 11.07 25.04
CA LYS A 84 -4.66 11.21 24.31
C LYS A 84 -4.86 11.39 22.80
N LEU A 85 -4.14 12.35 22.22
CA LEU A 85 -4.06 12.50 20.76
C LEU A 85 -3.32 11.29 20.16
N THR A 86 -3.93 10.64 19.17
CA THR A 86 -3.38 9.42 18.56
C THR A 86 -2.97 9.70 17.12
N GLN A 87 -1.67 9.65 16.86
CA GLN A 87 -1.14 9.63 15.51
C GLN A 87 -1.10 8.18 15.01
N LEU A 88 -1.91 7.86 14.00
CA LEU A 88 -1.94 6.52 13.42
C LEU A 88 -0.85 6.36 12.37
N THR A 89 -0.01 5.36 12.59
CA THR A 89 0.97 4.89 11.61
C THR A 89 0.61 3.46 11.21
N ILE A 90 0.19 3.24 9.97
CA ILE A 90 -0.01 1.89 9.43
C ILE A 90 1.01 1.68 8.30
N HIS A 91 1.73 0.56 8.35
CA HIS A 91 2.79 0.20 7.39
C HIS A 91 3.83 1.31 7.20
N GLY A 92 4.21 1.98 8.30
CA GLY A 92 5.21 3.06 8.30
C GLY A 92 4.71 4.41 7.76
N LYS A 93 3.43 4.52 7.37
CA LYS A 93 2.85 5.79 6.91
C LYS A 93 1.88 6.37 7.91
N ILE A 94 2.04 7.66 8.15
CA ILE A 94 1.08 8.45 8.92
C ILE A 94 -0.21 8.54 8.10
N ILE A 95 -1.30 8.02 8.66
CA ILE A 95 -2.60 8.10 8.02
C ILE A 95 -3.18 9.49 8.34
N PRO A 96 -3.60 10.25 7.32
CA PRO A 96 -4.24 11.54 7.55
C PRO A 96 -5.55 11.36 8.32
N ASP A 97 -5.78 12.22 9.30
CA ASP A 97 -6.92 12.21 10.21
C ASP A 97 -8.29 12.04 9.53
N LYS A 98 -8.48 12.66 8.37
CA LYS A 98 -9.72 12.55 7.58
C LYS A 98 -9.98 11.10 7.13
N ARG A 99 -8.93 10.38 6.72
CA ARG A 99 -9.00 8.97 6.35
C ARG A 99 -9.23 8.13 7.59
N SER A 100 -8.47 8.36 8.67
CA SER A 100 -8.64 7.68 9.96
C SER A 100 -10.08 7.78 10.48
N LYS A 101 -10.64 8.98 10.59
CA LYS A 101 -12.01 9.22 11.08
C LYS A 101 -13.10 8.57 10.21
N ARG A 102 -12.86 8.41 8.91
CA ARG A 102 -13.79 7.73 8.00
C ARG A 102 -13.73 6.22 8.20
N GLU A 103 -12.53 5.65 8.24
CA GLU A 103 -12.36 4.20 8.41
C GLU A 103 -12.74 3.75 9.83
N ILE A 104 -12.48 4.55 10.87
CA ILE A 104 -13.01 4.30 12.23
C ILE A 104 -14.53 4.21 12.17
N ARG A 105 -15.23 5.17 11.54
CA ARG A 105 -16.70 5.08 11.43
C ARG A 105 -17.18 3.81 10.70
N ARG A 106 -16.38 3.32 9.74
CA ARG A 106 -16.71 2.15 8.94
C ARG A 106 -16.49 0.83 9.69
N TYR A 107 -15.43 0.75 10.49
CA TYR A 107 -14.98 -0.50 11.12
C TYR A 107 -15.17 -0.55 12.64
N ALA A 108 -15.31 0.60 13.31
CA ALA A 108 -15.55 0.66 14.76
C ALA A 108 -16.98 0.28 15.16
N LEU A 109 -17.92 0.17 14.22
CA LEU A 109 -19.29 -0.30 14.49
C LEU A 109 -19.39 -1.82 14.66
N ARG A 110 -18.35 -2.43 15.23
CA ARG A 110 -18.33 -3.82 15.64
C ARG A 110 -17.74 -3.95 17.04
N ASP A 111 -18.16 -3.09 17.94
CA ASP A 111 -18.28 -3.50 19.33
C ASP A 111 -19.41 -4.54 19.40
N THR A 112 -19.12 -5.77 18.96
CA THR A 112 -19.88 -6.91 19.41
C THR A 112 -19.55 -7.05 20.88
N CYS A 113 -20.38 -6.43 21.72
CA CYS A 113 -20.56 -6.83 23.08
C CYS A 113 -20.74 -8.36 23.08
N LYS A 114 -19.77 -9.08 23.63
CA LYS A 114 -19.85 -10.50 23.97
C LYS A 114 -19.25 -10.67 25.35
#